data_AF-C1G082-F1
#
_entry.id   AF-C1G082-F1
#
_cell.length_a   1.000
_cell.length_b   1.000
_cell.length_c   1.000
_cell.angle_alpha   90.00
_cell.angle_beta   90.00
_cell.angle_gamma   90.00
#
_symmetry.space_group_name_H-M   'P 1'
#
loop_
_entity.id
_entity.type
_entity.pdbx_description
1 polymer ?
#
loop_
_entity_poly.entity_id
_entity_poly.type
_entity_poly.pdbx_seq_one_letter_code
_entity_poly.pdbx_strand_id
1 'polypeptide(L)'
;MMDCLFAKCIPLVTDCVLAELEKLGPKYRIALRIAKDPRFERLKCDHKGTYADDCLVDRVIKHRVYIVATNDRDLKRRIRKIPGVPIMSVARAKYVIERLPDAPEK
;
A
#
# COMPACT_ATOMS: atom_id res chain seq x y z
N MET A 1 -1.08 10.48 -5.28
CA MET A 1 0.15 10.28 -4.48
C MET A 1 1.12 11.43 -4.67
N MET A 2 1.42 11.82 -5.91
CA MET A 2 2.34 12.93 -6.21
C MET A 2 1.92 14.24 -5.52
N ASP A 3 0.66 14.65 -5.57
CA ASP A 3 0.19 15.88 -4.88
C ASP A 3 0.23 15.80 -3.34
N CYS A 4 0.43 14.61 -2.78
CA CYS A 4 0.56 14.40 -1.33
C CYS A 4 2.02 14.38 -0.88
N LEU A 5 2.93 13.86 -1.72
CA LEU A 5 4.34 13.69 -1.38
C LEU A 5 5.24 14.73 -2.06
N PHE A 6 4.70 15.51 -3.01
CA PHE A 6 5.42 16.46 -3.86
C PHE A 6 6.69 15.87 -4.51
N ALA A 7 6.65 14.58 -4.79
CA ALA A 7 7.75 13.80 -5.34
C ALA A 7 7.24 12.74 -6.32
N LYS A 8 8.14 12.23 -7.18
CA LYS A 8 7.84 11.10 -8.05
C LYS A 8 7.45 9.89 -7.20
N CYS A 9 6.26 9.35 -7.45
CA CYS A 9 5.73 8.18 -6.74
C CYS A 9 5.65 6.99 -7.70
N ILE A 10 6.16 5.84 -7.27
CA ILE A 10 6.02 4.57 -7.99
C ILE A 10 5.10 3.68 -7.16
N PRO A 11 3.83 3.49 -7.57
CA PRO A 11 2.93 2.63 -6.83
C PRO A 11 3.28 1.16 -7.10
N LEU A 12 3.28 0.37 -6.02
CA LEU A 12 3.65 -1.04 -6.05
C LEU A 12 2.45 -1.90 -5.66
N VAL A 13 2.26 -3.03 -6.33
CA VAL A 13 1.23 -4.02 -5.95
C VAL A 13 1.85 -5.40 -5.84
N THR A 14 1.63 -6.07 -4.71
CA THR A 14 2.10 -7.43 -4.49
C THR A 14 1.17 -8.46 -5.13
N ASP A 15 1.71 -9.63 -5.47
CA ASP A 15 0.92 -10.75 -6.01
C ASP A 15 -0.27 -11.12 -5.14
N CYS A 16 -0.10 -11.13 -3.82
CA CYS A 16 -1.15 -11.47 -2.86
C CYS A 16 -2.29 -10.44 -2.86
N VAL A 17 -1.99 -9.14 -3.02
CA VAL A 17 -3.02 -8.07 -3.10
C VAL A 17 -3.82 -8.20 -4.38
N LEU A 18 -3.16 -8.48 -5.52
CA LEU A 18 -3.86 -8.77 -6.77
C LEU A 18 -4.74 -10.00 -6.64
N ALA A 19 -4.24 -11.07 -6.02
CA ALA A 19 -4.99 -12.30 -5.83
C ALA A 19 -6.20 -12.12 -4.89
N GLU A 20 -6.09 -11.34 -3.81
CA GLU A 20 -7.24 -10.98 -2.98
C GLU A 20 -8.27 -10.16 -3.76
N LEU A 21 -7.82 -9.16 -4.54
CA LEU A 21 -8.69 -8.32 -5.33
C LEU A 21 -9.44 -9.11 -6.42
N GLU A 22 -8.81 -10.13 -6.99
CA GLU A 22 -9.44 -11.08 -7.92
C GLU A 22 -10.52 -11.93 -7.23
N LYS A 23 -10.29 -12.38 -5.99
CA LYS A 23 -11.24 -13.16 -5.20
C LYS A 23 -12.50 -12.38 -4.81
N LEU A 24 -12.43 -11.06 -4.73
CA LEU A 24 -13.60 -10.21 -4.44
C LEU A 24 -14.63 -10.20 -5.59
N GLY A 25 -14.29 -10.76 -6.75
CA GLY A 25 -15.23 -11.02 -7.84
C GLY A 25 -15.55 -9.78 -8.70
N PRO A 26 -16.58 -9.88 -9.57
CA PRO A 26 -16.79 -8.93 -10.65
C PRO A 26 -17.16 -7.51 -10.18
N LYS A 27 -17.67 -7.36 -8.96
CA LYS A 27 -17.98 -6.05 -8.35
C LYS A 27 -16.75 -5.14 -8.28
N TYR A 28 -15.55 -5.72 -8.16
CA TYR A 28 -14.29 -4.99 -8.04
C TYR A 28 -13.47 -4.98 -9.34
N ARG A 29 -14.08 -5.32 -10.49
CA ARG A 29 -13.40 -5.40 -11.80
C ARG A 29 -12.69 -4.10 -12.20
N ILE A 30 -13.26 -2.94 -11.89
CA ILE A 30 -12.64 -1.64 -12.18
C ILE A 30 -11.38 -1.47 -11.34
N ALA A 31 -11.44 -1.76 -10.04
CA ALA A 31 -10.29 -1.70 -9.14
C ALA A 31 -9.18 -2.66 -9.61
N LEU A 32 -9.55 -3.89 -10.02
CA LEU A 32 -8.59 -4.87 -10.55
C LEU A 32 -7.91 -4.38 -11.83
N ARG A 33 -8.65 -3.73 -12.74
CA ARG A 33 -8.07 -3.15 -13.96
C ARG A 33 -7.09 -2.02 -13.64
N ILE A 34 -7.41 -1.16 -12.68
CA ILE A 34 -6.52 -0.09 -12.21
C ILE A 34 -5.27 -0.66 -11.56
N ALA A 35 -5.40 -1.70 -10.73
CA ALA A 35 -4.26 -2.34 -10.08
C ALA A 35 -3.31 -3.06 -11.06
N LYS A 36 -3.80 -3.39 -12.26
CA LYS A 36 -3.02 -3.97 -13.37
C LYS A 36 -2.52 -2.93 -14.38
N ASP A 37 -2.71 -1.64 -14.10
CA ASP A 37 -2.21 -0.56 -14.96
C ASP A 37 -0.66 -0.58 -15.01
N PRO A 38 -0.03 -0.40 -16.19
CA PRO A 38 1.43 -0.44 -16.34
C PRO A 38 2.19 0.58 -15.49
N ARG A 39 1.53 1.62 -14.98
CA ARG A 39 2.12 2.58 -14.04
C ARG A 39 2.35 1.99 -12.64
N PHE A 40 1.75 0.85 -12.34
CA PHE A 40 1.98 0.11 -11.10
C PHE A 40 3.04 -0.96 -11.32
N GLU A 41 4.07 -0.94 -10.49
CA GLU A 41 5.09 -1.98 -10.50
C GLU A 41 4.62 -3.20 -9.69
N ARG A 42 4.70 -4.37 -10.30
CA ARG A 42 4.27 -5.62 -9.67
C ARG A 42 5.42 -6.23 -8.87
N LEU A 43 5.20 -6.43 -7.56
CA LEU A 43 6.14 -7.10 -6.68
C LEU A 43 5.78 -8.57 -6.52
N LYS A 44 6.73 -9.45 -6.83
CA LYS A 44 6.57 -10.88 -6.61
C LYS A 44 6.59 -11.22 -5.12
N CYS A 45 5.67 -12.09 -4.71
CA CYS A 45 5.64 -12.64 -3.36
C CYS A 45 6.36 -13.97 -3.30
N ASP A 46 7.10 -14.21 -2.21
CA ASP A 46 7.75 -15.49 -1.92
C ASP A 46 7.17 -16.11 -0.65
N HIS A 47 5.86 -16.37 -0.68
CA HIS A 47 5.15 -17.04 0.39
C HIS A 47 3.96 -17.81 -0.18
N LYS A 48 3.49 -18.80 0.57
CA LYS A 48 2.24 -19.50 0.25
C LYS A 48 1.03 -18.66 0.70
N GLY A 49 -0.12 -18.91 0.09
CA GLY A 49 -1.36 -18.19 0.39
C GLY A 49 -1.38 -16.76 -0.16
N THR A 50 -2.48 -16.04 0.12
CA THR A 50 -2.73 -14.72 -0.45
C THR A 50 -3.05 -13.66 0.59
N TYR A 51 -2.80 -13.91 1.89
CA TYR A 51 -3.16 -12.95 2.93
C TYR A 51 -2.24 -11.73 2.85
N ALA A 52 -2.77 -10.61 2.36
CA ALA A 52 -1.95 -9.46 1.98
C ALA A 52 -1.36 -8.73 3.18
N ASP A 53 -2.09 -8.66 4.30
CA ASP A 53 -1.65 -7.93 5.49
C ASP A 53 -0.33 -8.47 6.03
N ASP A 54 -0.20 -9.79 6.15
CA ASP A 54 1.03 -10.45 6.61
C ASP A 54 2.17 -10.24 5.62
N CYS A 55 1.89 -10.35 4.31
CA CYS A 55 2.88 -10.08 3.27
C CYS A 55 3.44 -8.65 3.37
N LEU A 56 2.56 -7.66 3.50
CA LEU A 56 2.95 -6.26 3.58
C LEU A 56 3.74 -5.98 4.86
N VAL A 57 3.30 -6.51 6.01
CA VAL A 57 3.99 -6.36 7.29
C VAL A 57 5.37 -6.99 7.23
N ASP A 58 5.49 -8.24 6.79
CA ASP A 58 6.79 -8.93 6.71
C ASP A 58 7.75 -8.22 5.76
N ARG A 59 7.24 -7.72 4.63
CA ARG A 59 8.04 -7.00 3.63
C ARG A 59 8.61 -5.71 4.21
N VAL A 60 7.81 -4.91 4.90
CA VAL A 60 8.31 -3.63 5.45
C VAL A 60 9.11 -3.79 6.73
N ILE A 61 8.98 -4.92 7.44
CA ILE A 61 9.90 -5.29 8.52
C ILE A 61 11.29 -5.56 7.94
N LYS A 62 11.37 -6.35 6.86
CA LYS A 62 12.64 -6.71 6.19
C LYS A 62 13.28 -5.52 5.47
N HIS A 63 12.47 -4.72 4.78
CA HIS A 63 12.92 -3.60 3.98
C HIS A 63 12.09 -2.34 4.29
N ARG A 64 12.64 -1.45 5.12
CA ARG A 64 11.99 -0.19 5.54
C ARG A 64 12.15 0.93 4.51
N VAL A 65 11.96 0.59 3.23
CA VAL A 65 12.12 1.50 2.08
C VAL A 65 10.77 1.81 1.41
N TYR A 66 9.67 1.39 2.04
CA TYR A 66 8.33 1.49 1.49
C TYR A 66 7.43 2.42 2.32
N ILE A 67 6.51 3.09 1.64
CA ILE A 67 5.32 3.71 2.25
C ILE A 67 4.17 2.73 2.10
N VAL A 68 3.47 2.41 3.19
CA VAL A 68 2.31 1.52 3.14
C VAL A 68 1.04 2.34 2.90
N ALA A 69 0.40 2.17 1.75
CA ALA A 69 -0.88 2.80 1.44
C ALA A 69 -2.06 1.90 1.84
N THR A 70 -2.74 2.21 2.94
CA THR A 70 -3.89 1.42 3.42
C THR A 70 -4.90 2.26 4.21
N ASN A 71 -6.17 1.88 4.11
CA ASN A 71 -7.26 2.39 4.94
C ASN A 71 -7.72 1.40 6.01
N ASP A 72 -7.17 0.17 6.02
CA ASP A 72 -7.51 -0.84 7.01
C ASP A 72 -7.00 -0.45 8.40
N ARG A 73 -7.88 -0.50 9.41
CA ARG A 73 -7.56 -0.03 10.76
C ARG A 73 -6.57 -0.94 11.47
N ASP A 74 -6.67 -2.25 11.28
CA ASP A 74 -5.85 -3.23 11.96
C ASP A 74 -4.47 -3.34 11.31
N LEU A 75 -4.38 -3.28 9.97
CA LEU A 75 -3.10 -3.16 9.28
C LEU A 75 -2.38 -1.87 9.70
N LYS A 76 -3.08 -0.72 9.77
CA LYS A 76 -2.48 0.51 10.30
C LYS A 76 -1.92 0.34 11.72
N ARG A 77 -2.66 -0.31 12.63
CA ARG A 77 -2.18 -0.58 13.99
C ARG A 77 -0.92 -1.44 13.99
N ARG A 78 -0.83 -2.44 13.09
CA ARG A 78 0.35 -3.30 12.94
C ARG A 78 1.55 -2.50 12.42
N ILE A 79 1.38 -1.73 11.34
CA ILE A 79 2.47 -0.94 10.73
C ILE A 79 2.99 0.17 11.64
N ARG A 80 2.12 0.78 12.47
CA ARG A 80 2.56 1.80 13.45
C ARG A 80 3.57 1.29 14.47
N LYS A 81 3.56 -0.01 14.77
CA LYS A 81 4.56 -0.63 15.66
C LYS A 81 5.95 -0.72 15.02
N ILE A 82 6.05 -0.58 13.71
CA ILE A 82 7.31 -0.64 12.97
C ILE A 82 7.85 0.79 12.81
N PRO A 83 9.02 1.13 13.38
CA PRO A 83 9.61 2.46 13.20
C PRO A 83 10.11 2.66 11.76
N GLY A 84 10.04 3.90 11.27
CA GLY A 84 10.55 4.27 9.95
C GLY A 84 9.69 3.83 8.77
N VAL A 85 8.46 3.36 8.99
CA VAL A 85 7.51 3.02 7.93
C VAL A 85 6.35 4.02 7.92
N PRO A 86 6.30 4.93 6.94
CA PRO A 86 5.19 5.86 6.78
C PRO A 86 3.92 5.15 6.28
N ILE A 87 2.77 5.72 6.62
CA ILE A 87 1.47 5.19 6.21
C ILE A 87 0.72 6.26 5.42
N MET A 88 0.31 5.91 4.20
CA MET A 88 -0.58 6.74 3.38
C MET A 88 -2.00 6.22 3.47
N SER A 89 -2.99 7.10 3.54
CA SER A 89 -4.40 6.70 3.47
C SER A 89 -5.26 7.75 2.79
N VAL A 90 -6.47 7.35 2.39
CA VAL A 90 -7.46 8.26 1.79
C VAL A 90 -8.31 8.87 2.90
N ALA A 91 -8.38 10.19 2.97
CA ALA A 91 -9.26 10.94 3.86
C ALA A 91 -9.65 12.29 3.24
N ARG A 92 -10.92 12.69 3.38
CA ARG A 92 -11.44 13.99 2.88
C ARG A 92 -11.10 14.24 1.40
N ALA A 93 -11.36 13.24 0.56
CA ALA A 93 -11.08 13.25 -0.89
C ALA A 93 -9.60 13.51 -1.29
N LYS A 94 -8.65 13.38 -0.34
CA LYS A 94 -7.22 13.54 -0.59
C LYS A 94 -6.46 12.35 0.02
N TYR A 95 -5.22 12.17 -0.41
CA TYR A 95 -4.28 11.33 0.34
C TYR A 95 -3.77 12.13 1.55
N VAL A 96 -3.54 11.40 2.64
CA VAL A 96 -2.88 11.90 3.85
C VAL A 96 -1.75 10.93 4.20
N ILE A 97 -0.62 11.47 4.65
CA ILE A 97 0.55 10.73 5.05
C ILE A 97 0.76 10.91 6.56
N GLU A 98 1.10 9.84 7.26
CA GLU A 98 1.56 9.88 8.65
C GLU A 98 2.96 9.27 8.76
N ARG A 99 3.73 9.76 9.75
CA ARG A 99 5.07 9.23 10.11
C ARG A 99 6.12 9.32 8.99
N LEU A 100 5.96 10.26 8.07
CA LEU A 100 7.02 10.67 7.15
C LEU A 100 7.62 11.99 7.70
N PRO A 101 8.89 12.01 8.15
CA PRO A 101 9.56 13.26 8.49
C PRO A 101 9.66 14.16 7.26
N ASP A 102 9.59 15.48 7.47
CA ASP A 102 9.62 16.50 6.41
C ASP A 102 8.48 16.40 5.38
N ALA A 103 7.41 15.67 5.72
CA ALA A 103 6.19 15.71 4.93
C ALA A 103 5.65 17.15 4.94
N PRO A 104 5.35 17.74 3.77
CA PRO A 104 4.85 19.10 3.70
C PRO A 104 3.59 19.23 4.55
N GLU A 105 3.66 20.12 5.54
CA GLU A 105 2.50 20.51 6.34
C GLU A 105 1.48 21.13 5.39
N LYS A 106 0.20 20.75 5.57
CA LYS A 106 -0.90 21.31 4.80
C LYS A 106 -1.18 22.76 5.18
#